data_AF-A0AA38F5V8-F1
#
_entry.id   AF-A0AA38F5V8-F1
#
_cell.length_a   1.000
_cell.length_b   1.000
_cell.length_c   1.000
_cell.angle_alpha   90.00
_cell.angle_beta   90.00
_cell.angle_gamma   90.00
#
_symmetry.space_group_name_H-M   'P 1'
#
loop_
_entity.id
_entity.type
_entity.pdbx_description
1 polymer ?
#
loop_
_entity_poly.entity_id
_entity_poly.type
_entity_poly.pdbx_seq_one_letter_code
_entity_poly.pdbx_strand_id
1 'polypeptide(L)'
;MAASLTANAISALYNGDVDLKPAVQVLDIKQIGTTNNMQERYRMVLSDGTHMQQAMLATQLNEYVKSGQIQKGSVVQLIEYICNCVQNRKIIIVLNMEVIALKCDIVGEPKQIIDANAQQQQRVSMPVQQAPQAQASPQAQPGQSYAGSYNTGLRSGPNLNPVSQTTSG
;
A
#
# COMPACT_ATOMS: atom_id res chain seq x y z
N MET A 1 -12.04 -10.14 26.67
CA MET A 1 -12.58 -11.49 26.41
C MET A 1 -11.80 -12.06 25.24
N ALA A 2 -11.18 -13.23 25.38
CA ALA A 2 -10.47 -13.86 24.27
C ALA A 2 -11.51 -14.55 23.37
N ALA A 3 -11.71 -14.04 22.15
CA ALA A 3 -12.56 -14.70 21.18
C ALA A 3 -11.83 -15.90 20.57
N SER A 4 -12.54 -17.01 20.40
CA SER A 4 -12.00 -18.21 19.76
C SER A 4 -11.99 -17.99 18.24
N LEU A 5 -10.80 -18.01 17.62
CA LEU A 5 -10.63 -17.96 16.18
C LEU A 5 -10.47 -19.37 15.61
N THR A 6 -10.91 -19.59 14.38
CA THR A 6 -10.70 -20.86 13.68
C THR A 6 -9.24 -20.96 13.22
N ALA A 7 -8.45 -21.78 13.90
CA ALA A 7 -7.03 -21.95 13.59
C ALA A 7 -6.81 -22.38 12.13
N ASN A 8 -5.83 -21.77 11.46
CA ASN A 8 -5.44 -22.04 10.07
C ASN A 8 -6.55 -21.79 9.02
N ALA A 9 -7.63 -21.11 9.38
CA ALA A 9 -8.70 -20.79 8.45
C ALA A 9 -8.21 -20.02 7.23
N ILE A 10 -7.38 -18.99 7.42
CA ILE A 10 -6.91 -18.16 6.31
C ILE A 10 -6.04 -18.99 5.35
N SER A 11 -5.22 -19.90 5.88
CA SER A 11 -4.44 -20.84 5.06
C SER A 11 -5.32 -21.84 4.30
N ALA A 12 -6.36 -22.37 4.93
CA ALA A 12 -7.29 -23.30 4.28
C ALA A 12 -8.07 -22.62 3.14
N LEU A 13 -8.61 -21.41 3.40
CA LEU A 13 -9.23 -20.55 2.37
C LEU A 13 -8.27 -20.27 1.23
N TYR A 14 -7.01 -19.95 1.57
CA TYR A 14 -5.97 -19.72 0.60
C TYR A 14 -5.63 -20.98 -0.20
N ASN A 15 -5.79 -22.19 0.32
CA ASN A 15 -5.60 -23.43 -0.42
C ASN A 15 -6.82 -23.87 -1.24
N GLY A 16 -7.95 -23.17 -1.11
CA GLY A 16 -9.18 -23.43 -1.88
C GLY A 16 -10.25 -24.21 -1.10
N ASP A 17 -10.06 -24.41 0.20
CA ASP A 17 -11.10 -24.97 1.07
C ASP A 17 -12.11 -23.86 1.43
N VAL A 18 -13.26 -23.85 0.74
CA VAL A 18 -14.30 -22.81 0.86
C VAL A 18 -15.57 -23.30 1.54
N ASP A 19 -15.63 -24.58 1.96
CA ASP A 19 -16.78 -25.16 2.67
C ASP A 19 -16.77 -24.87 4.18
N LEU A 20 -15.76 -24.14 4.63
CA LEU A 20 -15.58 -23.76 6.01
C LEU A 20 -16.54 -22.63 6.39
N LYS A 21 -16.90 -22.61 7.68
CA LYS A 21 -17.41 -21.40 8.33
C LYS A 21 -16.35 -20.98 9.34
N PRO A 22 -15.34 -20.20 8.96
CA PRO A 22 -14.28 -19.78 9.89
C PRO A 22 -14.64 -18.51 10.70
N ALA A 23 -14.39 -18.57 12.00
CA ALA A 23 -14.36 -17.42 12.89
C ALA A 23 -13.02 -16.69 12.75
N VAL A 24 -13.04 -15.45 12.28
CA VAL A 24 -11.87 -14.63 11.99
C VAL A 24 -11.99 -13.24 12.62
N GLN A 25 -10.86 -12.63 12.94
CA GLN A 25 -10.79 -11.29 13.50
C GLN A 25 -10.55 -10.24 12.41
N VAL A 26 -11.22 -9.10 12.52
CA VAL A 26 -11.03 -7.93 11.67
C VAL A 26 -9.88 -7.08 12.23
N LEU A 27 -8.77 -6.96 11.49
CA LEU A 27 -7.59 -6.19 11.90
C LEU A 27 -7.64 -4.73 11.45
N ASP A 28 -8.23 -4.47 10.28
CA ASP A 28 -8.33 -3.15 9.68
C ASP A 28 -9.55 -3.07 8.75
N ILE A 29 -10.15 -1.89 8.65
CA ILE A 29 -11.25 -1.59 7.73
C ILE A 29 -10.97 -0.23 7.09
N LYS A 30 -10.97 -0.19 5.76
CA LYS A 30 -10.78 1.03 4.99
C LYS A 30 -11.84 1.15 3.92
N GLN A 31 -12.52 2.28 3.89
CA GLN A 31 -13.35 2.66 2.75
C GLN A 31 -12.44 2.84 1.53
N ILE A 32 -12.86 2.27 0.41
CA ILE A 32 -12.18 2.34 -0.88
C ILE A 32 -13.17 2.86 -1.94
N GLY A 33 -12.69 3.74 -2.82
CA GLY A 33 -13.52 4.38 -3.83
C GLY A 33 -12.98 5.76 -4.19
N THR A 34 -13.32 6.26 -5.37
CA THR A 34 -13.02 7.63 -5.80
C THR A 34 -14.20 8.55 -5.47
N THR A 35 -13.95 9.86 -5.30
CA THR A 35 -14.92 10.91 -4.94
C THR A 35 -16.21 10.95 -5.78
N ASN A 36 -16.24 10.26 -6.93
CA ASN A 36 -17.39 10.17 -7.84
C ASN A 36 -18.21 8.86 -7.72
N ASN A 37 -17.79 7.90 -6.88
CA ASN A 37 -18.47 6.62 -6.79
C ASN A 37 -19.68 6.69 -5.85
N MET A 38 -20.86 6.45 -6.40
CA MET A 38 -22.13 6.44 -5.66
C MET A 38 -22.29 5.22 -4.73
N GLN A 39 -21.42 4.21 -4.88
CA GLN A 39 -21.40 3.02 -4.02
C GLN A 39 -20.14 2.96 -3.18
N GLU A 40 -20.33 2.97 -1.86
CA GLU A 40 -19.27 2.79 -0.88
C GLU A 40 -18.78 1.34 -0.90
N ARG A 41 -17.47 1.13 -0.94
CA ARG A 41 -16.87 -0.20 -0.86
C ARG A 41 -15.92 -0.21 0.33
N TYR A 42 -15.93 -1.28 1.11
CA TYR A 42 -15.02 -1.44 2.24
C TYR A 42 -14.05 -2.59 1.99
N ARG A 43 -12.76 -2.32 2.17
CA ARG A 43 -11.71 -3.34 2.26
C ARG A 43 -11.43 -3.63 3.72
N MET A 44 -11.35 -4.90 4.04
CA MET A 44 -10.99 -5.39 5.37
C MET A 44 -9.68 -6.18 5.33
N VAL A 45 -9.03 -6.31 6.47
CA VAL A 45 -7.97 -7.29 6.70
C VAL A 45 -8.48 -8.28 7.74
N LEU A 46 -8.57 -9.56 7.38
CA LEU A 46 -9.06 -10.64 8.23
C LEU A 46 -7.90 -11.49 8.73
N SER A 47 -8.01 -12.01 9.95
CA SER A 47 -6.98 -12.80 10.63
C SER A 47 -7.58 -14.02 11.31
N ASP A 48 -6.89 -15.17 11.21
CA ASP A 48 -7.17 -16.37 12.02
C ASP A 48 -6.28 -16.47 13.27
N GLY A 49 -5.49 -15.42 13.56
CA GLY A 49 -4.52 -15.35 14.65
C GLY A 49 -3.09 -15.73 14.26
N THR A 50 -2.90 -16.39 13.10
CA THR A 50 -1.57 -16.81 12.61
C THR A 50 -1.26 -16.21 11.24
N HIS A 51 -2.28 -16.11 10.39
CA HIS A 51 -2.21 -15.53 9.07
C HIS A 51 -3.27 -14.45 8.89
N MET A 52 -2.98 -13.50 8.00
CA MET A 52 -3.93 -12.48 7.58
C MET A 52 -4.08 -12.40 6.07
N GLN A 53 -5.28 -12.07 5.63
CA GLN A 53 -5.61 -11.90 4.22
C GLN A 53 -6.50 -10.68 4.01
N GLN A 54 -6.36 -10.06 2.82
CA GLN A 54 -7.24 -8.98 2.41
C GLN A 54 -8.61 -9.51 1.99
N ALA A 55 -9.65 -8.79 2.39
CA ALA A 55 -11.02 -9.08 2.03
C ALA A 55 -11.75 -7.83 1.52
N MET A 56 -12.76 -8.05 0.69
CA MET A 56 -13.73 -7.03 0.28
C MET A 56 -15.08 -7.36 0.89
N LEU A 57 -15.71 -6.35 1.48
CA LEU A 57 -17.06 -6.46 2.00
C LEU A 57 -18.08 -6.24 0.87
N ALA A 58 -19.07 -7.12 0.75
CA ALA A 58 -20.20 -6.89 -0.14
C ALA A 58 -20.96 -5.63 0.27
N THR A 59 -21.45 -4.86 -0.70
CA THR A 59 -22.12 -3.57 -0.45
C THR A 59 -23.37 -3.70 0.43
N GLN A 60 -24.05 -4.84 0.37
CA GLN A 60 -25.20 -5.16 1.24
C GLN A 60 -24.84 -5.22 2.73
N LEU A 61 -23.57 -5.44 3.07
CA LEU A 61 -23.08 -5.50 4.45
C LEU A 61 -22.46 -4.18 4.92
N ASN A 62 -22.45 -3.12 4.10
CA ASN A 62 -21.85 -1.84 4.44
C ASN A 62 -22.45 -1.23 5.72
N GLU A 63 -23.74 -1.44 5.96
CA GLU A 63 -24.43 -0.92 7.14
C GLU A 63 -23.85 -1.48 8.46
N TYR A 64 -23.25 -2.68 8.46
CA TYR A 64 -22.55 -3.20 9.63
C TYR A 64 -21.31 -2.37 9.98
N VAL A 65 -20.61 -1.84 8.99
CA VAL A 65 -19.45 -0.97 9.21
C VAL A 65 -19.92 0.41 9.68
N LYS A 66 -20.94 0.98 9.02
CA LYS A 66 -21.46 2.32 9.35
C LYS A 66 -22.10 2.40 10.73
N SER A 67 -22.83 1.35 11.12
CA SER A 67 -23.43 1.23 12.46
C SER A 67 -22.42 0.89 13.54
N GLY A 68 -21.16 0.61 13.20
CA GLY A 68 -20.12 0.21 14.14
C GLY A 68 -20.25 -1.22 14.67
N GLN A 69 -21.16 -2.03 14.13
CA GLN A 69 -21.26 -3.45 14.46
C GLN A 69 -20.01 -4.23 14.02
N ILE A 70 -19.33 -3.75 12.99
CA ILE A 70 -18.05 -4.28 12.53
C ILE A 70 -17.01 -3.18 12.50
N GLN A 71 -15.94 -3.40 13.24
CA GLN A 71 -14.85 -2.46 13.45
C GLN A 71 -13.54 -3.23 13.65
N LYS A 72 -12.43 -2.49 13.78
CA LYS A 72 -11.15 -3.09 14.16
C LYS A 72 -11.27 -3.81 15.50
N GLY A 73 -10.82 -5.07 15.52
CA GLY A 73 -10.88 -5.96 16.66
C GLY A 73 -12.18 -6.79 16.73
N SER A 74 -13.17 -6.55 15.87
CA SER A 74 -14.36 -7.39 15.81
C SER A 74 -14.01 -8.82 15.39
N VAL A 75 -14.76 -9.79 15.90
CA VAL A 75 -14.65 -11.20 15.53
C VAL A 75 -15.92 -11.59 14.80
N VAL A 76 -15.77 -12.12 13.60
CA VAL A 76 -16.86 -12.44 12.69
C VAL A 76 -16.75 -13.88 12.22
N GLN A 77 -17.89 -14.52 12.09
CA GLN A 77 -18.06 -15.83 11.50
C GLN A 77 -18.38 -15.65 10.02
N LEU A 78 -17.51 -16.08 9.11
CA LEU A 78 -17.87 -16.07 7.69
C LEU A 78 -18.91 -17.17 7.43
N ILE A 79 -20.01 -16.80 6.75
CA ILE A 79 -21.13 -17.71 6.44
C ILE A 79 -21.19 -17.98 4.94
N GLU A 80 -21.08 -16.92 4.13
CA GLU A 80 -20.99 -17.02 2.66
C GLU A 80 -19.91 -16.08 2.16
N TYR A 81 -19.01 -16.61 1.35
CA TYR A 81 -17.89 -15.87 0.80
C TYR A 81 -17.39 -16.55 -0.47
N ILE A 82 -16.64 -15.81 -1.27
CA ILE A 82 -15.92 -16.33 -2.44
C ILE A 82 -14.45 -15.93 -2.37
N CYS A 83 -13.58 -16.79 -2.88
CA CYS A 83 -12.14 -16.55 -2.94
C CYS A 83 -11.72 -16.37 -4.39
N ASN A 84 -11.32 -15.16 -4.77
CA ASN A 84 -10.90 -14.84 -6.13
C ASN A 84 -9.40 -14.55 -6.20
N CYS A 85 -8.72 -15.07 -7.21
CA CYS A 85 -7.34 -14.70 -7.51
C CYS A 85 -7.28 -13.46 -8.40
N VAL A 86 -6.73 -12.36 -7.90
CA VAL A 86 -6.51 -11.11 -8.66
C VAL A 86 -5.02 -10.78 -8.63
N GLN A 87 -4.38 -10.66 -9.80
CA GLN A 87 -2.94 -10.33 -9.91
C GLN A 87 -2.06 -11.22 -9.01
N ASN A 88 -2.28 -12.54 -9.05
CA ASN A 88 -1.56 -13.53 -8.22
C ASN A 88 -1.72 -13.29 -6.70
N ARG A 89 -2.81 -12.65 -6.27
CA ARG A 89 -3.20 -12.53 -4.86
C ARG A 89 -4.62 -13.04 -4.68
N LYS A 90 -4.83 -13.96 -3.74
CA LYS A 90 -6.18 -14.40 -3.34
C LYS A 90 -6.86 -13.30 -2.52
N ILE A 91 -8.05 -12.90 -2.91
CA ILE A 91 -8.89 -11.91 -2.21
C ILE A 91 -10.18 -12.62 -1.80
N ILE A 92 -10.56 -12.46 -0.53
CA ILE A 92 -11.82 -12.98 -0.01
C ILE A 92 -12.89 -11.92 -0.24
N ILE A 93 -14.03 -12.28 -0.83
CA ILE A 93 -15.19 -11.39 -0.94
C ILE A 93 -16.25 -11.94 0.01
N VAL A 94 -16.56 -11.18 1.05
CA VAL A 94 -17.51 -11.57 2.11
C VAL A 94 -18.92 -11.20 1.65
N LEU A 95 -19.77 -12.20 1.43
CA LEU A 95 -21.16 -12.03 1.00
C LEU A 95 -22.12 -12.03 2.20
N ASN A 96 -21.80 -12.85 3.21
CA ASN A 96 -22.57 -12.98 4.43
C ASN A 96 -21.68 -13.38 5.62
N MET A 97 -21.95 -12.82 6.79
CA MET A 97 -21.23 -13.12 8.04
C MET A 97 -22.07 -12.80 9.26
N GLU A 98 -21.72 -13.39 10.39
CA GLU A 98 -22.29 -13.09 11.71
C GLU A 98 -21.23 -12.47 12.63
N VAL A 99 -21.62 -11.46 13.41
CA VAL A 99 -20.73 -10.82 14.37
C VAL A 99 -20.75 -11.61 15.68
N ILE A 100 -19.62 -12.26 16.02
CA ILE A 100 -19.46 -13.00 17.28
C ILE A 100 -19.11 -12.04 18.42
N ALA A 101 -18.22 -11.08 18.16
CA ALA A 101 -17.81 -10.09 19.15
C ALA A 101 -17.51 -8.75 18.49
N LEU A 102 -18.01 -7.66 19.10
CA LEU A 102 -17.83 -6.30 18.57
C LEU A 102 -16.38 -5.81 18.67
N LYS A 103 -15.66 -6.20 19.73
CA LYS A 103 -14.28 -5.78 19.96
C LYS A 103 -13.56 -6.77 20.87
N CYS A 104 -12.40 -7.20 20.43
CA CYS A 104 -11.47 -8.04 21.16
C CYS A 104 -10.05 -7.52 20.94
N ASP A 105 -9.13 -7.88 21.84
CA ASP A 105 -7.70 -7.66 21.63
C ASP A 105 -7.23 -8.44 20.41
N ILE A 106 -6.24 -7.89 19.69
CA ILE A 106 -5.71 -8.57 18.50
C ILE A 106 -5.07 -9.89 18.92
N VAL A 107 -5.54 -10.98 18.32
CA VAL A 107 -5.06 -12.32 18.64
C VAL A 107 -3.84 -12.62 17.78
N GLY A 108 -2.72 -12.96 18.44
CA GLY A 108 -1.49 -13.40 17.80
C GLY A 108 -0.75 -12.32 17.00
N GLU A 109 0.22 -12.77 16.19
CA GLU A 109 1.01 -11.94 15.28
C GLU A 109 0.82 -12.42 13.83
N PRO A 110 -0.34 -12.10 13.22
CA PRO A 110 -0.72 -12.69 11.95
C PRO A 110 0.18 -12.22 10.81
N LYS A 111 0.68 -13.18 10.03
CA LYS A 111 1.55 -12.93 8.87
C LYS A 111 0.73 -12.90 7.59
N GLN A 112 1.05 -11.98 6.69
CA GLN A 112 0.37 -11.95 5.40
C GLN A 112 0.78 -13.19 4.59
N ILE A 113 -0.18 -13.89 3.99
CA ILE A 113 0.13 -14.89 2.98
C ILE A 113 0.55 -14.14 1.71
N ILE A 114 1.76 -14.44 1.23
CA ILE A 114 2.33 -13.89 0.00
C ILE A 114 2.72 -15.10 -0.85
N ASP A 115 2.19 -15.20 -2.06
CA ASP A 115 2.70 -16.13 -3.06
C ASP A 115 4.20 -15.89 -3.25
N ALA A 116 5.03 -16.92 -3.07
CA ALA A 116 6.49 -16.83 -3.28
C ALA A 116 6.84 -16.32 -4.70
N ASN A 117 5.95 -16.51 -5.67
CA ASN A 117 6.11 -16.01 -7.04
C ASN A 117 5.81 -14.51 -7.21
N ALA A 118 5.22 -13.85 -6.23
CA ALA A 118 4.92 -12.42 -6.28
C ALA A 118 6.08 -11.53 -5.78
N GLN A 119 7.24 -12.09 -5.40
CA GLN A 119 8.36 -11.31 -4.86
C GLN A 119 9.14 -10.48 -5.91
N GLN A 120 8.78 -10.52 -7.19
CA GLN A 120 9.55 -9.85 -8.25
C GLN A 120 9.09 -8.43 -8.65
N GLN A 121 7.93 -7.91 -8.20
CA GLN A 121 7.44 -6.60 -8.68
C GLN A 121 7.33 -5.47 -7.63
N GLN A 122 7.70 -5.67 -6.36
CA GLN A 122 7.49 -4.64 -5.31
C GLN A 122 8.80 -4.08 -4.75
N ARG A 123 9.88 -4.11 -5.52
CA ARG A 123 11.05 -3.25 -5.27
C ARG A 123 10.93 -1.98 -6.11
N VAL A 124 10.01 -1.09 -5.75
CA VAL A 124 10.01 0.28 -6.28
C VAL A 124 10.54 1.25 -5.23
N SER A 125 11.80 1.62 -5.45
CA SER A 125 12.38 2.97 -5.34
C SER A 125 12.26 3.71 -4.01
N MET A 126 13.33 3.68 -3.22
CA MET A 126 13.75 4.85 -2.44
C MET A 126 14.63 5.73 -3.34
N PRO A 127 14.37 7.04 -3.47
CA PRO A 127 15.33 7.95 -4.08
C PRO A 127 16.51 8.11 -3.12
N VAL A 128 17.68 7.65 -3.55
CA VAL A 128 18.95 7.90 -2.85
C VAL A 128 19.26 9.38 -3.01
N GLN A 129 19.09 10.15 -1.94
CA GLN A 129 19.65 11.50 -1.83
C GLN A 129 21.18 11.38 -1.81
N GLN A 130 21.82 11.78 -2.92
CA GLN A 130 23.26 11.86 -3.04
C GLN A 130 23.77 12.99 -2.13
N ALA A 131 24.61 12.64 -1.15
CA ALA A 131 25.37 13.60 -0.37
C ALA A 131 26.52 14.19 -1.24
N PRO A 132 26.85 15.47 -1.12
CA PRO A 132 27.96 16.06 -1.86
C PRO A 132 29.30 15.54 -1.33
N GLN A 133 30.08 14.88 -2.20
CA GLN A 133 31.43 14.45 -1.87
C GLN A 133 32.38 15.66 -1.81
N ALA A 134 32.95 15.90 -0.64
CA ALA A 134 34.07 16.81 -0.45
C ALA A 134 35.32 16.22 -1.12
N GLN A 135 35.82 16.88 -2.17
CA GLN A 135 37.08 16.54 -2.82
C GLN A 135 38.25 17.12 -2.01
N ALA A 136 39.08 16.24 -1.45
CA ALA A 136 40.37 16.59 -0.87
C ALA A 136 41.45 16.57 -1.98
N SER A 137 42.22 17.65 -2.07
CA SER A 137 43.34 17.85 -3.00
C SER A 137 44.69 17.54 -2.36
N PRO A 138 45.66 16.94 -3.09
CA PRO A 138 47.07 16.94 -2.69
C PRO A 138 47.87 18.08 -3.36
N GLN A 139 48.87 18.58 -2.61
CA GLN A 139 49.71 19.75 -2.87
C GLN A 139 50.93 19.54 -3.81
N ALA A 140 51.38 20.67 -4.39
CA ALA A 140 52.76 21.14 -4.71
C ALA A 140 53.50 20.50 -5.93
N GLN A 141 54.28 21.19 -6.80
CA GLN A 141 55.03 22.47 -6.75
C GLN A 141 55.54 22.85 -8.20
N PRO A 142 56.47 23.80 -8.48
CA PRO A 142 56.28 25.23 -8.76
C PRO A 142 56.77 25.77 -10.14
N GLY A 143 56.29 26.97 -10.53
CA GLY A 143 57.09 28.05 -11.15
C GLY A 143 57.06 28.22 -12.68
N GLN A 144 56.61 29.40 -13.15
CA GLN A 144 57.39 30.41 -13.88
C GLN A 144 56.47 31.48 -14.52
N SER A 145 57.01 32.69 -14.56
CA SER A 145 56.39 34.01 -14.72
C SER A 145 56.28 34.44 -16.20
N TYR A 146 55.32 35.30 -16.59
CA TYR A 146 55.58 36.62 -17.23
C TYR A 146 54.29 37.41 -17.60
N ALA A 147 54.32 38.69 -17.23
CA ALA A 147 53.68 39.91 -17.75
C ALA A 147 52.33 39.93 -18.52
N GLY A 148 51.48 40.89 -18.11
CA GLY A 148 51.04 41.94 -19.04
C GLY A 148 49.55 42.07 -19.40
N SER A 149 48.85 42.91 -18.63
CA SER A 149 48.24 44.16 -19.14
C SER A 149 46.80 44.26 -19.73
N TYR A 150 46.10 45.28 -19.19
CA TYR A 150 45.04 46.19 -19.67
C TYR A 150 43.68 45.71 -20.27
N ASN A 151 42.63 46.06 -19.50
CA ASN A 151 41.55 47.01 -19.81
C ASN A 151 40.18 46.55 -20.34
N THR A 152 39.16 47.13 -19.68
CA THR A 152 37.82 47.56 -20.18
C THR A 152 36.77 46.56 -20.65
N GLY A 153 35.55 46.71 -20.11
CA GLY A 153 34.33 46.49 -20.90
C GLY A 153 33.09 46.03 -20.14
N LEU A 154 32.25 46.99 -19.73
CA LEU A 154 30.85 46.84 -19.36
C LEU A 154 30.05 46.02 -20.40
N ARG A 155 29.10 45.17 -19.99
CA ARG A 155 27.69 45.26 -20.46
C ARG A 155 26.72 44.34 -19.72
N SER A 156 25.61 44.96 -19.32
CA SER A 156 24.33 44.42 -18.85
C SER A 156 23.53 43.73 -19.96
N GLY A 157 22.62 42.82 -19.59
CA GLY A 157 21.48 42.43 -20.44
C GLY A 157 20.82 41.10 -20.07
N PRO A 158 19.52 41.08 -19.68
CA PRO A 158 18.78 39.85 -19.37
C PRO A 158 18.19 39.18 -20.63
N ASN A 159 18.06 37.86 -20.57
CA ASN A 159 17.65 36.96 -21.66
C ASN A 159 16.10 36.85 -21.76
N LEU A 160 15.56 37.10 -22.96
CA LEU A 160 14.14 36.94 -23.32
C LEU A 160 13.97 35.69 -24.18
N ASN A 161 13.10 34.76 -23.76
CA ASN A 161 12.69 33.59 -24.54
C ASN A 161 11.76 33.99 -25.71
N PRO A 162 11.93 33.42 -26.92
CA PRO A 162 10.95 33.53 -27.99
C PRO A 162 9.94 32.37 -28.00
N VAL A 163 8.66 32.69 -28.20
CA VAL A 163 7.56 31.79 -28.58
C VAL A 163 7.55 31.64 -30.10
N SER A 164 7.54 30.41 -30.61
CA SER A 164 7.39 30.11 -32.04
C SER A 164 5.94 29.73 -32.35
N GLN A 165 5.28 30.55 -33.17
CA GLN A 165 4.11 30.17 -33.95
C GLN A 165 4.58 29.62 -35.31
N THR A 166 3.99 28.54 -35.80
CA THR A 166 4.06 28.14 -37.20
C THR A 166 2.66 27.81 -37.73
N THR A 167 2.36 28.42 -38.87
CA THR A 167 1.13 28.36 -39.66
C THR A 167 1.45 27.75 -41.02
N SER A 168 0.41 27.18 -41.66
CA SER A 168 0.22 26.90 -43.09
C SER A 168 0.57 25.52 -43.65
N GLY A 169 -0.44 25.01 -44.37
CA GLY A 169 -0.49 23.83 -45.22
C GLY A 169 -1.94 23.54 -45.56
#